data_AF-A0A1D2WGR8-F1
#
_entry.id   AF-A0A1D2WGR8-F1
#
_cell.length_a   1.000
_cell.length_b   1.000
_cell.length_c   1.000
_cell.angle_alpha   90.00
_cell.angle_beta   90.00
_cell.angle_gamma   90.00
#
_symmetry.space_group_name_H-M   'P 1'
#
loop_
_entity.id
_entity.type
_entity.pdbx_description
1 polymer ?
#
loop_
_entity_poly.entity_id
_entity_poly.type
_entity_poly.pdbx_seq_one_letter_code
_entity_poly.pdbx_strand_id
1 'polypeptide(L)' 'MIYVDIDKKRFLKSLGFRREVETVAKCICPLCEERVDEDEFRSEAFVKEFKSSGLCQGCQDTVFGYKVAW' A
#
# COMPACT_ATOMS: atom_id res chain seq x y z
N MET A 1 -0.37 -7.12 6.92
CA MET A 1 -1.43 -7.70 6.05
C MET A 1 -2.57 -6.68 5.95
N ILE A 2 -2.64 -5.95 4.84
CA ILE A 2 -3.77 -5.04 4.57
C ILE A 2 -5.02 -5.91 4.44
N TYR A 3 -5.93 -5.82 5.42
CA TYR A 3 -7.12 -6.67 5.50
C TYR A 3 -8.16 -6.17 4.49
N VAL A 4 -8.09 -6.68 3.26
CA VAL A 4 -9.17 -6.49 2.29
C VAL A 4 -10.27 -7.48 2.63
N ASP A 5 -11.44 -6.94 2.98
CA ASP A 5 -12.68 -7.69 3.19
C ASP A 5 -12.90 -8.76 2.09
N ILE A 6 -13.29 -9.97 2.50
CA ILE A 6 -13.36 -11.14 1.60
C ILE A 6 -14.41 -10.92 0.49
N ASP A 7 -15.52 -10.28 0.80
CA ASP A 7 -16.59 -10.01 -0.17
C ASP A 7 -16.16 -8.93 -1.16
N LYS A 8 -15.49 -7.87 -0.66
CA LYS A 8 -14.86 -6.86 -1.51
C LYS A 8 -13.80 -7.46 -2.43
N LYS A 9 -12.98 -8.38 -1.92
CA LYS A 9 -11.96 -9.10 -2.70
C LYS A 9 -12.60 -9.92 -3.82
N ARG A 10 -13.70 -10.61 -3.54
CA ARG A 10 -14.41 -11.45 -4.51
C ARG A 10 -15.09 -10.60 -5.60
N PHE A 11 -15.71 -9.49 -5.19
CA PHE A 11 -16.32 -8.53 -6.11
C PHE A 11 -15.30 -7.92 -7.06
N LEU A 12 -14.17 -7.43 -6.55
CA LEU A 12 -13.11 -6.84 -7.38
C LEU A 12 -12.52 -7.84 -8.38
N LYS A 13 -12.31 -9.10 -7.96
CA LYS A 13 -11.91 -10.17 -8.88
C LYS A 13 -12.94 -10.41 -9.99
N SER A 14 -14.23 -10.36 -9.67
CA SER A 14 -15.31 -10.54 -10.65
C SER A 14 -15.37 -9.42 -11.69
N LEU A 15 -14.93 -8.21 -11.33
CA LEU A 15 -14.84 -7.05 -12.22
C LEU A 15 -13.57 -7.04 -13.10
N GLY A 16 -12.70 -8.05 -12.97
CA GLY A 16 -11.47 -8.17 -13.76
C GLY A 16 -10.20 -7.66 -13.07
N PHE A 17 -10.30 -7.08 -11.87
CA PHE A 17 -9.16 -6.55 -11.09
C PHE A 17 -8.36 -7.63 -10.36
N ARG A 18 -8.05 -8.74 -11.05
CA ARG A 18 -7.36 -9.89 -10.46
C ARG A 18 -5.94 -9.56 -10.01
N ARG A 19 -5.18 -8.84 -10.84
CA ARG A 19 -3.78 -8.48 -10.54
C ARG A 19 -3.70 -7.52 -9.37
N GLU A 20 -4.52 -6.49 -9.39
CA GLU A 20 -4.59 -5.42 -8.38
C GLU A 20 -4.93 -6.00 -7.01
N VAL A 21 -5.90 -6.92 -6.95
CA VAL A 21 -6.25 -7.64 -5.72
C VAL A 21 -5.10 -8.49 -5.18
N GLU A 22 -4.29 -9.09 -6.06
CA GLU A 22 -3.10 -9.86 -5.65
C GLU A 22 -1.95 -8.96 -5.23
N THR A 23 -1.76 -7.81 -5.87
CA THR A 23 -0.77 -6.79 -5.50
C THR A 23 -1.01 -6.28 -4.08
N VAL A 24 -2.28 -5.98 -3.72
CA VAL A 24 -2.63 -5.60 -2.34
C VAL A 24 -2.35 -6.74 -1.35
N ALA A 25 -2.63 -7.98 -1.74
CA ALA A 25 -2.37 -9.14 -0.88
C ALA A 25 -0.87 -9.43 -0.66
N LYS A 26 0.00 -8.97 -1.56
CA LYS A 26 1.46 -9.18 -1.51
C LYS A 26 2.23 -8.02 -0.88
N CYS A 27 1.53 -6.99 -0.39
CA CYS A 27 2.14 -5.74 0.08
C CYS A 27 3.09 -5.14 -0.97
N ILE A 28 2.66 -5.07 -2.23
CA ILE A 28 3.45 -4.45 -3.31
C ILE A 28 2.96 -3.01 -3.51
N CYS A 29 3.89 -2.07 -3.62
CA CYS A 29 3.57 -0.67 -3.89
C CYS A 29 2.96 -0.55 -5.31
N PRO A 30 1.76 0.02 -5.48
CA PRO A 30 1.12 0.12 -6.78
C PRO A 30 1.79 1.15 -7.71
N LEU A 31 2.71 1.98 -7.20
CA LEU A 31 3.38 3.03 -7.98
C LEU A 31 4.75 2.58 -8.52
N CYS A 32 5.57 1.95 -7.68
CA CYS A 32 6.93 1.55 -8.04
C CYS A 32 7.11 0.03 -8.13
N GLU A 33 6.05 -0.75 -7.87
CA GLU A 33 6.03 -2.22 -7.92
C GLU A 33 7.02 -2.93 -6.97
N GLU A 34 7.68 -2.17 -6.08
CA GLU A 34 8.53 -2.68 -5.02
C GLU A 34 7.70 -3.33 -3.91
N ARG A 35 8.28 -4.36 -3.27
CA ARG A 35 7.69 -4.96 -2.07
C ARG A 35 7.83 -3.97 -0.92
N VAL A 36 6.74 -3.80 -0.17
CA VAL A 36 6.68 -2.96 1.02
C VAL A 36 6.87 -3.81 2.26
N ASP A 37 7.90 -3.49 3.03
CA ASP A 37 8.08 -4.00 4.39
C ASP A 37 7.48 -2.99 5.39
N GLU A 38 6.46 -3.43 6.14
CA GLU A 38 5.80 -2.59 7.16
C GLU A 38 6.75 -2.26 8.33
N ASP A 39 7.80 -3.07 8.55
CA ASP A 39 8.76 -2.89 9.64
C ASP A 39 9.86 -1.85 9.32
N GLU A 40 10.03 -1.49 8.04
CA GLU A 40 11.03 -0.49 7.59
C GLU A 40 10.51 0.96 7.64
N PHE A 41 9.25 1.16 8.03
CA PHE A 41 8.67 2.49 8.13
C PHE A 41 9.24 3.27 9.33
N ARG A 42 9.62 4.52 9.08
CA ARG A 42 10.27 5.43 10.04
C ARG A 42 9.32 5.96 11.11
N SER A 43 8.01 5.90 10.89
CA SER A 43 7.02 6.33 11.89
C SER A 43 5.65 5.69 11.66
N GLU A 44 4.85 5.68 12.72
CA GLU A 44 3.45 5.24 12.65
C GLU A 44 2.60 6.08 11.67
N ALA A 45 2.97 7.34 11.40
CA ALA A 45 2.27 8.17 10.44
C ALA A 45 2.36 7.55 9.03
N PHE A 46 3.56 7.12 8.62
CA PHE A 46 3.74 6.47 7.33
C PHE A 46 3.09 5.08 7.25
N VAL A 47 2.99 4.37 8.38
CA VAL A 47 2.24 3.09 8.46
C VAL A 47 0.74 3.33 8.27
N LYS A 48 0.19 4.38 8.89
CA LYS A 48 -1.22 4.77 8.71
C LYS A 48 -1.50 5.16 7.26
N GLU A 49 -0.62 5.94 6.66
CA GLU A 49 -0.73 6.30 5.24
C GLU A 49 -0.58 5.10 4.31
N PHE A 50 0.29 4.14 4.62
CA PHE A 50 0.39 2.88 3.87
C PHE A 50 -0.92 2.10 3.91
N LYS A 51 -1.56 2.00 5.08
CA LYS A 51 -2.85 1.31 5.22
C LYS A 51 -3.97 1.99 4.43
N SER A 52 -3.87 3.30 4.21
CA SER A 52 -4.85 4.10 3.46
C SER A 52 -4.58 4.06 1.94
N SER A 53 -3.33 4.30 1.54
CA SER A 53 -2.92 4.52 0.14
C SER A 53 -2.30 3.30 -0.54
N GLY A 54 -1.73 2.37 0.23
CA GLY A 54 -0.94 1.24 -0.28
C GLY A 54 0.48 1.59 -0.76
N LEU A 55 0.94 2.83 -0.60
CA LEU A 55 2.24 3.27 -1.10
C LEU A 55 3.41 2.94 -0.15
N CYS A 56 4.57 2.56 -0.67
CA CYS A 56 5.80 2.46 0.12
C CYS A 56 6.25 3.83 0.63
N GLN A 57 7.06 3.87 1.69
CA GLN A 57 7.51 5.14 2.28
C GLN A 57 8.19 6.08 1.26
N GLY A 58 9.06 5.59 0.39
CA GLY A 58 9.71 6.44 -0.62
C GLY A 58 8.72 7.06 -1.64
N CYS A 59 7.68 6.32 -2.00
CA CYS A 59 6.59 6.84 -2.82
C CYS A 59 5.69 7.80 -2.05
N GLN A 60 5.45 7.56 -0.76
CA GLN A 60 4.74 8.49 0.12
C GLN A 60 5.49 9.82 0.22
N ASP A 61 6.81 9.80 0.40
CA ASP A 61 7.66 11.00 0.45
C ASP A 61 7.56 11.82 -0.84
N THR A 62 7.51 11.14 -1.99
CA THR A 62 7.43 11.77 -3.30
C THR A 62 6.03 12.35 -3.58
N VAL A 63 4.96 11.61 -3.25
CA VAL A 63 3.57 11.98 -3.59
C VAL A 63 2.99 12.97 -2.58
N PHE A 64 3.22 12.75 -1.29
CA PHE A 64 2.65 13.58 -0.21
C PHE A 64 3.63 14.66 0.27
N GLY A 65 4.89 14.61 -0.16
CA GLY A 65 5.88 15.63 0.15
C GLY A 65 6.27 15.64 1.63
N TYR A 66 6.34 14.47 2.29
CA TYR A 66 6.86 14.34 3.66
C TYR A 66 8.34 14.76 3.71
N LYS A 67 8.59 16.06 3.78
CA LYS A 67 9.85 16.59 4.26
C LYS A 67 9.78 16.50 5.77
N VAL A 68 10.24 15.38 6.33
CA VAL A 68 10.68 15.41 7.74
C VAL A 68 11.82 16.42 7.81
N ALA A 69 11.50 17.63 8.28
CA ALA A 69 12.51 18.56 8.74
C ALA A 69 13.23 17.87 9.90
N TRP A 70 14.52 17.65 9.72
CA TRP A 70 15.44 17.11 10.73
C TRP A 70 15.38 17.93 12.03
#